data_AF-X1EY11-F1
#
_entry.id   AF-X1EY11-F1
#
_cell.length_a   1.000
_cell.length_b   1.000
_cell.length_c   1.000
_cell.angle_alpha   90.00
_cell.angle_beta   90.00
_cell.angle_gamma   90.00
#
_symmetry.space_group_name_H-M   'P 1'
#
loop_
_entity.id
_entity.type
_entity.pdbx_description
1 polymer ?
#
loop_
_entity_poly.entity_id
_entity_poly.type
_entity_poly.pdbx_seq_one_letter_code
_entity_poly.pdbx_strand_id
1 'polypeptide(L)' 'MTQDELRIGVFVCDCGLNIAGSVDCEEVRKSAEIIPGVVVAVRNKYTCADPGQEEIKRHIREFNLNRVVVAS' A
#
# COMPACT_ATOMS: atom_id res chain seq x y z
N MET A 1 -23.24 11.50 8.17
CA MET A 1 -22.09 10.61 8.43
C MET A 1 -20.93 11.52 8.75
N THR A 2 -20.44 11.52 9.98
CA THR A 2 -19.18 12.20 10.29
C THR A 2 -18.10 11.52 9.46
N GLN A 3 -17.39 12.27 8.60
CA GLN A 3 -16.25 11.72 7.88
C GLN A 3 -15.17 11.45 8.93
N ASP A 4 -15.03 10.18 9.32
CA ASP A 4 -13.87 9.74 10.10
C ASP A 4 -12.59 10.17 9.35
N GLU A 5 -11.57 10.60 10.10
CA GLU A 5 -10.27 10.99 9.54
C GLU A 5 -9.76 9.89 8.60
N LEU A 6 -9.35 10.26 7.38
CA LEU A 6 -8.87 9.28 6.39
C LEU A 6 -7.55 8.66 6.86
N ARG A 7 -7.51 7.33 6.92
CA ARG A 7 -6.34 6.53 7.29
C ARG A 7 -6.11 5.46 6.23
N ILE A 8 -5.43 5.87 5.17
CA ILE A 8 -5.22 5.08 3.96
C ILE A 8 -3.86 4.36 4.06
N GLY A 9 -3.86 3.05 3.81
CA GLY A 9 -2.64 2.29 3.54
C GLY A 9 -2.51 2.01 2.04
N VAL A 10 -1.37 2.35 1.45
CA VAL A 10 -1.08 2.11 0.04
C VAL A 10 -0.06 0.99 -0.09
N PHE A 11 -0.36 -0.02 -0.92
CA PHE A 11 0.51 -1.17 -1.15
C PHE A 11 0.84 -1.28 -2.63
N VAL A 12 2.12 -1.09 -2.97
CA VAL A 12 2.64 -1.09 -4.35
C VAL A 12 3.29 -2.45 -4.64
N CYS A 13 2.75 -3.17 -5.62
CA CYS A 13 3.22 -4.50 -6.00
C CYS A 13 4.30 -4.39 -7.10
N ASP A 14 5.40 -5.15 -6.96
CA ASP A 14 6.36 -5.33 -8.06
C ASP A 14 5.84 -6.29 -9.14
N CYS A 15 4.98 -7.25 -8.76
CA CYS A 15 4.51 -8.35 -9.59
C CYS A 15 5.69 -9.05 -10.31
N GLY A 16 6.77 -9.31 -9.58
CA GLY A 16 8.03 -9.77 -10.16
C GLY A 16 8.63 -8.69 -11.07
N LEU A 17 8.68 -8.97 -12.38
CA LEU A 17 9.14 -8.00 -13.39
C LEU A 17 7.99 -7.45 -14.26
N ASN A 18 6.75 -7.90 -14.05
CA ASN A 18 5.62 -7.44 -14.85
C ASN A 18 5.36 -5.94 -14.64
N ILE A 19 5.53 -5.45 -13.40
CA ILE A 19 5.37 -4.03 -13.08
C ILE A 19 6.75 -3.40 -12.84
N ALA A 20 7.55 -3.98 -11.94
CA ALA A 20 8.87 -3.43 -11.60
C ALA A 20 9.89 -3.46 -12.75
N GLY A 21 9.60 -4.17 -13.85
CA GLY A 21 10.41 -4.11 -15.07
C GLY A 21 10.21 -2.84 -15.89
N SER A 22 9.09 -2.12 -15.69
CA SER A 22 8.75 -0.89 -16.44
C SER A 22 8.48 0.32 -15.55
N VAL A 23 8.12 0.11 -14.28
CA VAL A 23 7.72 1.15 -13.33
C VAL A 23 8.68 1.14 -12.14
N ASP A 24 9.13 2.32 -11.71
CA ASP A 24 9.84 2.45 -10.43
C ASP A 24 8.83 2.37 -9.26
N CYS A 25 8.59 1.16 -8.79
CA CYS A 25 7.66 0.93 -7.69
C CYS A 25 8.09 1.57 -6.36
N GLU A 26 9.39 1.85 -6.16
CA GLU A 26 9.82 2.58 -4.95
C GLU A 26 9.46 4.06 -5.04
N GLU A 27 9.66 4.67 -6.21
CA GLU A 27 9.27 6.05 -6.41
C GLU A 27 7.74 6.25 -6.32
N VAL A 28 6.96 5.29 -6.82
CA VAL A 28 5.50 5.26 -6.62
C VAL A 28 5.14 5.16 -5.15
N ARG A 29 5.81 4.27 -4.39
CA ARG A 29 5.59 4.13 -2.94
C ARG A 29 5.88 5.43 -2.19
N LYS A 30 7.02 6.08 -2.45
CA LYS A 30 7.39 7.37 -1.86
C LYS A 30 6.40 8.48 -2.22
N SER A 31 5.99 8.53 -3.48
CA SER A 31 4.99 9.51 -3.95
C SER A 31 3.64 9.33 -3.25
N ALA A 32 3.28 8.10 -2.89
CA ALA A 32 2.05 7.84 -2.14
C ALA A 32 2.12 8.36 -0.69
N GLU A 33 3.28 8.37 -0.05
CA GLU A 33 3.45 8.82 1.36
C GLU A 33 3.08 10.29 1.56
N ILE A 34 3.21 11.13 0.53
CA ILE A 34 2.93 12.57 0.62
C ILE A 34 1.47 12.93 0.30
N ILE A 35 0.63 11.94 -0.05
CA ILE A 35 -0.78 12.17 -0.38
C ILE A 35 -1.57 12.36 0.93
N PRO A 36 -2.39 13.44 1.07
CA PRO A 36 -3.20 13.65 2.27
C PRO A 36 -4.08 12.43 2.62
N GLY A 37 -4.00 12.00 3.87
CA GLY A 37 -4.74 10.83 4.39
C GLY A 37 -4.03 9.49 4.23
N VAL A 38 -2.91 9.41 3.49
CA VAL A 38 -2.04 8.23 3.49
C VAL A 38 -1.20 8.24 4.77
N VAL A 39 -1.36 7.21 5.59
CA VAL A 39 -0.63 7.07 6.86
C VAL A 39 0.46 6.00 6.79
N VAL A 40 0.44 5.15 5.75
CA VAL A 40 1.48 4.16 5.47
C VAL A 40 1.51 3.80 3.98
N ALA A 41 2.71 3.69 3.40
CA ALA A 41 2.90 3.17 2.05
C ALA A 41 3.98 2.09 2.03
N VAL A 42 3.66 0.93 1.46
CA VAL A 42 4.50 -0.26 1.47
C VAL A 42 4.74 -0.74 0.04
N ARG A 43 5.98 -1.13 -0.28
CA ARG A 43 6.32 -1.82 -1.52
C ARG A 43 6.51 -3.30 -1.21
N ASN A 44 5.87 -4.17 -1.99
CA ASN A 44 5.95 -5.62 -1.82
C ASN A 44 6.15 -6.31 -3.18
N LYS A 45 6.89 -7.42 -3.18
CA LYS A 45 7.14 -8.23 -4.40
C LYS A 45 5.87 -8.83 -4.99
N TYR A 46 5.00 -9.38 -4.12
CA TYR A 46 3.78 -10.10 -4.52
C TYR A 46 2.67 -9.86 -3.50
N THR A 47 1.95 -8.75 -3.66
CA THR A 47 0.90 -8.34 -2.72
C THR A 47 -0.23 -9.38 -2.59
N CYS A 48 -0.48 -10.17 -3.65
CA CYS A 48 -1.52 -11.21 -3.65
C CYS A 48 -1.11 -12.52 -2.95
N ALA A 49 0.18 -12.75 -2.71
CA ALA A 49 0.65 -13.95 -2.02
C ALA A 49 0.36 -13.88 -0.53
N ASP A 50 0.35 -15.02 0.17
CA ASP A 50 0.07 -15.07 1.62
C ASP A 50 0.89 -14.05 2.44
N PRO A 51 2.22 -13.88 2.23
CA PRO A 51 2.97 -12.86 2.95
C PRO A 51 2.50 -11.43 2.69
N GLY A 52 2.06 -11.12 1.46
CA GLY A 52 1.53 -9.81 1.11
C GLY A 52 0.16 -9.55 1.73
N GLN A 53 -0.70 -10.56 1.77
CA GLN A 53 -1.99 -10.47 2.44
C GLN A 53 -1.83 -10.32 3.97
N GLU A 54 -0.89 -11.06 4.58
CA GLU A 54 -0.57 -10.90 6.01
C GLU A 54 0.00 -9.51 6.32
N GLU A 55 0.83 -8.96 5.44
CA GLU A 55 1.35 -7.60 5.58
C GLU A 55 0.21 -6.57 5.58
N ILE A 56 -0.72 -6.63 4.62
CA ILE A 56 -1.89 -5.75 4.61
C ILE A 56 -2.68 -5.87 5.93
N LYS A 57 -2.98 -7.10 6.36
CA LYS A 57 -3.73 -7.35 7.61
C LYS A 57 -3.00 -6.82 8.85
N ARG A 58 -1.67 -6.93 8.89
CA ARG A 58 -0.84 -6.37 9.98
C ARG A 58 -0.95 -4.85 9.99
N HIS A 59 -0.72 -4.21 8.84
CA HIS A 59 -0.72 -2.75 8.73
C HIS A 59 -2.11 -2.14 8.98
N ILE A 60 -3.20 -2.83 8.60
CA ILE A 60 -4.57 -2.40 8.96
C ILE A 60 -4.71 -2.22 10.48
N ARG A 61 -4.22 -3.20 11.27
CA ARG A 61 -4.33 -3.17 12.73
C ARG A 61 -3.34 -2.18 13.35
N GLU A 62 -2.09 -2.18 12.89
CA GLU A 62 -1.00 -1.35 13.42
C GLU A 62 -1.25 0.15 13.20
N PHE A 63 -1.72 0.53 12.02
CA PHE A 63 -1.94 1.93 11.64
C PHE A 63 -3.41 2.35 11.78
N ASN A 64 -4.28 1.48 12.29
CA ASN A 64 -5.72 1.69 12.37
C ASN A 64 -6.31 2.19 11.03
N LEU A 65 -6.02 1.46 9.95
CA LEU A 65 -6.44 1.86 8.60
C LEU A 65 -7.95 1.71 8.44
N ASN A 66 -8.57 2.69 7.79
CA ASN A 66 -9.98 2.62 7.40
C ASN A 66 -10.16 2.57 5.87
N ARG A 67 -9.07 2.65 5.10
CA ARG A 67 -9.03 2.47 3.65
C ARG A 67 -7.74 1.75 3.25
N VAL A 68 -7.81 0.95 2.20
CA VAL A 68 -6.66 0.25 1.62
C VAL A 68 -6.67 0.48 0.11
N VAL A 69 -5.53 0.81 -0.45
CA VAL A 69 -5.30 0.90 -1.89
C VAL A 69 -4.18 -0.08 -2.25
N VAL A 70 -4.43 -0.91 -3.26
CA VAL A 70 -3.43 -1.81 -3.83
C VAL A 70 -3.18 -1.39 -5.26
N ALA A 71 -1.94 -1.01 -5.57
CA ALA A 71 -1.47 -0.78 -6.93
C ALA A 71 -0.73 -2.05 -7.40
N SER A 72 -1.37 -2.86 -8.24
CA SER A 72 -0.84 -4.15 -8.72
C SER A 72 -1.26 -4.50 -10.14
#